data_AF-A0A5P8WBH5-F1
#
_entry.id   AF-A0A5P8WBH5-F1
#
_cell.length_a   1.000
_cell.length_b   1.000
_cell.length_c   1.000
_cell.angle_alpha   90.00
_cell.angle_beta   90.00
_cell.angle_gamma   90.00
#
_symmetry.space_group_name_H-M   'P 1'
#
loop_
_entity.id
_entity.type
_entity.pdbx_description
1 polymer ?
#
loop_
_entity_poly.entity_id
_entity_poly.type
_entity_poly.pdbx_seq_one_letter_code
_entity_poly.pdbx_strand_id
1 'polypeptide(L)' 'MKETTSAAMPPCFEKWCQRFDEAFTHKAQKRGFRHYLKGLLGGSERKNLSQMASKVILLMG' A
#
# COMPACT_ATOMS: atom_id res chain seq x y z
N MET A 1 -10.84 9.54 23.92
CA MET A 1 -9.92 8.86 22.99
C MET A 1 -10.77 8.29 21.88
N LYS A 2 -10.65 8.80 20.64
CA LYS A 2 -11.34 8.17 19.50
C LYS A 2 -10.62 6.84 19.28
N GLU A 3 -11.30 5.72 19.49
CA GLU A 3 -10.83 4.43 19.02
C GLU A 3 -10.62 4.53 17.51
N THR A 4 -9.38 4.76 17.10
CA THR A 4 -8.94 4.46 15.75
C THR A 4 -8.92 2.94 15.66
N THR A 5 -10.11 2.34 15.51
CA THR A 5 -10.24 0.98 14.99
C THR A 5 -9.41 0.98 13.72
N SER A 6 -8.25 0.32 13.76
CA SER A 6 -7.38 0.11 12.61
C SER A 6 -8.28 -0.37 11.48
N ALA A 7 -8.60 0.52 10.55
CA ALA A 7 -9.64 0.24 9.57
C ALA A 7 -9.13 -0.93 8.76
N ALA A 8 -9.71 -2.11 9.01
CA ALA A 8 -9.41 -3.30 8.26
C ALA A 8 -9.60 -2.92 6.79
N MET A 9 -8.49 -2.95 6.03
CA MET A 9 -8.48 -2.45 4.67
C MET A 9 -9.62 -3.09 3.87
N PRO A 10 -10.31 -2.33 3.01
CA PRO A 10 -11.53 -2.80 2.38
C PRO A 10 -11.27 -4.08 1.56
N PRO A 11 -12.27 -4.96 1.37
CA PRO A 11 -12.10 -6.20 0.62
C PRO A 11 -11.56 -6.03 -0.80
N CYS A 12 -11.72 -4.84 -1.39
CA CYS A 12 -11.15 -4.49 -2.69
C CYS A 12 -9.61 -4.38 -2.67
N PHE A 13 -9.00 -4.15 -1.51
CA PHE A 13 -7.55 -4.02 -1.37
C PHE A 13 -6.81 -5.30 -1.75
N GLU A 14 -7.27 -6.46 -1.26
CA GLU A 14 -6.62 -7.73 -1.54
C GLU A 14 -6.73 -8.10 -3.02
N LYS A 15 -7.86 -7.80 -3.66
CA LYS A 15 -8.07 -7.97 -5.12
C LYS A 15 -7.17 -7.06 -5.94
N TRP A 16 -6.95 -5.83 -5.51
CA TRP A 16 -6.04 -4.91 -6.19
C TRP A 16 -4.58 -5.38 -6.06
N CYS A 17 -4.17 -5.83 -4.87
CA CYS A 17 -2.82 -6.35 -4.63
C CYS A 17 -2.49 -7.58 -5.47
N GLN A 18 -3.49 -8.40 -5.84
CA GLN A 18 -3.28 -9.58 -6.69
C GLN A 18 -2.69 -9.25 -8.06
N ARG A 19 -2.92 -8.05 -8.58
CA ARG A 19 -2.34 -7.59 -9.86
C ARG A 19 -0.80 -7.54 -9.83
N PHE A 20 -0.21 -7.47 -8.64
CA PHE A 20 1.24 -7.44 -8.44
C PHE A 20 1.82 -8.79 -8.02
N ASP A 21 0.99 -9.82 -7.85
CA ASP A 21 1.47 -11.14 -7.38
C ASP A 21 2.42 -11.79 -8.40
N GLU A 22 2.30 -11.46 -9.69
CA GLU A 22 3.19 -11.93 -10.75
C GLU A 22 4.58 -11.27 -10.68
N ALA A 23 4.68 -10.07 -10.10
CA ALA A 23 5.96 -9.36 -9.93
C ALA A 23 6.80 -9.91 -8.76
N PHE A 24 6.24 -10.80 -7.94
CA PHE A 24 6.91 -11.35 -6.76
C PHE A 24 7.08 -12.86 -6.85
N THR A 25 8.33 -13.31 -6.81
CA THR A 25 8.68 -14.74 -6.87
C THR A 25 8.33 -15.47 -5.57
N HIS A 26 8.50 -14.81 -4.41
CA HIS A 26 8.37 -15.47 -3.10
C HIS A 26 7.13 -15.01 -2.32
N LYS A 27 6.49 -15.96 -1.61
CA LYS A 27 5.34 -15.67 -0.72
C LYS A 27 5.65 -14.59 0.33
N ALA A 28 6.89 -14.54 0.82
CA ALA A 28 7.34 -13.54 1.77
C ALA A 28 7.28 -12.10 1.20
N GLN A 29 7.63 -11.93 -0.08
CA GLN A 29 7.58 -10.63 -0.76
C GLN A 29 6.13 -10.16 -0.93
N LYS A 30 5.22 -11.06 -1.34
CA LYS A 30 3.78 -10.76 -1.45
C LYS A 30 3.20 -10.29 -0.11
N ARG A 31 3.55 -10.98 0.98
CA ARG A 31 3.13 -10.61 2.34
C ARG A 31 3.71 -9.26 2.77
N GLY A 32 5.01 -9.06 2.53
CA GLY A 32 5.71 -7.81 2.83
C GLY A 32 5.13 -6.62 2.09
N PHE A 33 4.88 -6.76 0.79
CA PHE A 33 4.25 -5.75 -0.05
C PHE A 33 2.87 -5.34 0.49
N ARG A 34 2.00 -6.33 0.77
CA ARG A 34 0.67 -6.07 1.34
C ARG A 34 0.78 -5.37 2.70
N HIS A 35 1.67 -5.80 3.59
CA HIS A 35 1.87 -5.12 4.89
C HIS A 35 2.36 -3.68 4.74
N TYR A 36 3.37 -3.46 3.89
CA TYR A 36 3.90 -2.13 3.64
C TYR A 36 2.80 -1.19 3.12
N LEU A 37 2.03 -1.65 2.14
CA LEU A 37 0.97 -0.86 1.53
C LEU A 37 -0.21 -0.62 2.47
N LYS A 38 -0.59 -1.60 3.30
CA LYS A 38 -1.57 -1.40 4.38
C LYS A 38 -1.10 -0.34 5.38
N GLY A 39 0.18 -0.35 5.78
CA GLY A 39 0.73 0.69 6.65
C GLY A 39 0.79 2.07 6.00
N LEU A 40 1.04 2.11 4.68
CA LEU A 40 1.04 3.34 3.91
C LEU A 40 -0.36 3.97 3.80
N LEU A 41 -1.39 3.15 3.60
CA LEU A 41 -2.78 3.59 3.38
C LEU A 41 -3.60 3.71 4.68
N GLY A 42 -3.31 2.89 5.69
CA GLY A 42 -4.13 2.68 6.89
C GLY A 42 -3.98 3.71 8.01
N GLY A 43 -3.43 4.89 7.73
CA GLY A 43 -3.38 5.98 8.71
C GLY A 43 -2.01 6.21 9.36
N SER A 44 -0.91 6.03 8.63
CA SER A 44 0.32 6.72 9.03
C SER A 44 0.15 8.22 8.77
N GLU A 45 0.27 9.03 9.82
CA GLU A 45 0.34 10.49 9.68
C GLU A 45 1.49 10.86 8.73
N ARG A 46 1.16 11.21 7.48
CA ARG A 46 2.03 11.89 6.51
C ARG A 46 3.12 11.04 5.85
N LYS A 47 2.71 10.11 4.99
CA LYS A 47 3.35 10.05 3.66
C LYS A 47 2.35 10.63 2.68
N ASN A 48 2.63 11.85 2.22
CA ASN A 48 1.79 12.54 1.25
C ASN A 48 1.87 11.73 -0.07
N LEU A 49 0.96 10.77 -0.21
CA LEU A 49 0.92 9.85 -1.36
C LEU A 49 0.94 10.61 -2.68
N SER A 50 0.31 11.79 -2.71
CA SER A 50 0.35 12.71 -3.85
C SER A 50 1.78 13.20 -4.16
N GLN A 51 2.58 13.56 -3.15
CA GLN A 51 3.98 13.91 -3.35
C GLN A 51 4.84 12.73 -3.82
N MET A 52 4.62 11.52 -3.30
CA MET A 52 5.36 10.33 -3.78
C MET A 52 4.97 9.98 -5.22
N ALA A 53 3.68 10.03 -5.55
CA ALA A 53 3.18 9.79 -6.91
C ALA A 53 3.75 10.82 -7.90
N SER A 54 3.78 12.10 -7.54
CA SER A 54 4.33 13.17 -8.37
C SER A 54 5.82 12.96 -8.68
N LYS A 55 6.60 12.46 -7.70
CA LYS A 55 8.03 12.16 -7.90
C LYS A 55 8.26 10.98 -8.85
N VAL A 56 7.40 9.97 -8.85
CA VAL A 56 7.53 8.82 -9.76
C VAL A 56 7.27 9.24 -11.20
N ILE A 57 6.28 10.10 -11.44
CA ILE A 57 5.97 10.61 -12.79
C ILE A 57 7.17 11.37 -13.37
N LEU A 58 7.85 12.19 -12.56
CA LEU A 58 9.03 12.95 -12.99
C LEU A 58 10.27 12.10 -13.29
N LEU A 59 10.34 10.86 -12.77
CA LEU A 59 11.48 9.95 -13.02
C LEU A 59 11.27 9.06 -14.27
N MET A 60 10.08 9.07 -14.86
CA MET A 60 9.75 8.28 -16.05
C MET A 60 9.50 9.13 -17.30
N GLY A 61 9.70 10.46 -17.20
CA GLY A 61 9.66 11.41 -18.30
C GLY A 61 11.04 11.74 -18.83
#